data_AF-A0A962MJW2-F1
#
_entry.id   AF-A0A962MJW2-F1
#
_cell.length_a   1.000
_cell.length_b   1.000
_cell.length_c   1.000
_cell.angle_alpha   90.00
_cell.angle_beta   90.00
_cell.angle_gamma   90.00
#
_symmetry.space_group_name_H-M   'P 1'
#
loop_
_entity.id
_entity.type
_entity.pdbx_description
1 polymer ?
#
loop_
_entity_poly.entity_id
_entity_poly.type
_entity_poly.pdbx_seq_one_letter_code
_entity_poly.pdbx_strand_id
1 'polypeptide(L)'
;SHPAQIERFAAPPVGVNIAPKGRLMHLIPVQIADNMPAELRDTAAALITDYKSRLAVTKELQSFRLSAHQLMQHETLPAVPLLVLTRGVQKWPDNARGNRMENLWQQLQSELAQRTDNAAQIIARRSGHHIHLDQPELVSEAIRLVATAARQQSKPASRVWLAQGLHSAATR
;
A
#
# COMPACT_ATOMS: atom_id res chain seq x y z
N SER A 1 1.03 -5.39 3.84
CA SER A 1 0.53 -6.08 2.62
C SER A 1 -0.42 -7.19 3.03
N HIS A 2 -1.41 -7.54 2.20
CA HIS A 2 -2.33 -8.63 2.50
C HIS A 2 -1.58 -9.99 2.46
N PRO A 3 -1.75 -10.92 3.42
CA PRO A 3 -0.95 -12.16 3.47
C PRO A 3 -1.10 -13.05 2.24
N ALA A 4 -2.32 -13.16 1.70
CA ALA A 4 -2.60 -13.95 0.49
C ALA A 4 -2.16 -13.27 -0.82
N GLN A 5 -1.57 -12.06 -0.77
CA GLN A 5 -1.24 -11.29 -1.97
C GLN A 5 -0.32 -12.05 -2.92
N ILE A 6 0.71 -12.72 -2.40
CA ILE A 6 1.70 -13.42 -3.24
C ILE A 6 1.05 -14.60 -3.99
N GLU A 7 0.25 -15.39 -3.28
CA GLU A 7 -0.45 -16.54 -3.86
C GLU A 7 -1.47 -16.10 -4.90
N ARG A 8 -2.30 -15.10 -4.58
CA ARG A 8 -3.38 -14.64 -5.46
C ARG A 8 -2.88 -13.95 -6.73
N PHE A 9 -1.76 -13.22 -6.67
CA PHE A 9 -1.13 -12.70 -7.87
C PHE A 9 -0.53 -13.81 -8.75
N ALA A 10 0.02 -14.87 -8.13
CA ALA A 10 0.58 -16.00 -8.86
C ALA A 10 -0.48 -16.93 -9.47
N ALA A 11 -1.69 -16.96 -8.90
CA ALA A 11 -2.79 -17.77 -9.39
C ALA A 11 -3.37 -17.26 -10.74
N PRO A 12 -3.89 -18.15 -11.60
CA PRO A 12 -4.73 -17.75 -12.72
C PRO A 12 -5.96 -16.96 -12.24
N PRO A 13 -6.46 -15.97 -13.00
CA PRO A 13 -6.04 -15.54 -14.34
C PRO A 13 -4.94 -14.45 -14.35
N VAL A 14 -4.32 -14.13 -13.20
CA VAL A 14 -3.28 -13.09 -13.11
C VAL A 14 -1.91 -13.66 -13.51
N GLY A 15 -1.48 -14.75 -12.87
CA GLY A 15 -0.27 -15.47 -13.24
C GLY A 15 1.02 -14.64 -13.15
N VAL A 16 1.12 -13.71 -12.20
CA VAL A 16 2.27 -12.83 -12.01
C VAL A 16 3.00 -13.19 -10.73
N ASN A 17 4.30 -13.47 -10.85
CA ASN A 17 5.15 -13.62 -9.67
C ASN A 17 5.62 -12.25 -9.16
N ILE A 18 5.06 -11.80 -8.03
CA ILE A 18 5.40 -10.52 -7.41
C ILE A 18 6.46 -10.62 -6.31
N ALA A 19 6.92 -11.83 -5.98
CA ALA A 19 7.92 -12.07 -4.95
C ALA A 19 8.94 -13.12 -5.40
N PRO A 20 10.25 -12.89 -5.25
CA PRO A 20 11.27 -13.85 -5.71
C PRO A 20 11.07 -15.22 -5.05
N LYS A 21 11.40 -16.29 -5.77
CA LYS A 21 11.33 -17.69 -5.28
C LYS A 21 12.69 -18.23 -4.83
N GLY A 22 13.78 -17.46 -5.00
CA GLY A 22 15.14 -17.91 -4.72
C GLY A 22 16.11 -16.74 -4.57
N ARG A 23 17.41 -17.06 -4.57
CA ARG A 23 18.49 -16.09 -4.30
C ARG A 23 18.80 -15.17 -5.49
N LEU A 24 18.42 -15.59 -6.69
CA LEU A 24 18.58 -14.78 -7.91
C LEU A 24 17.47 -13.72 -7.94
N MET A 25 17.87 -12.47 -7.77
CA MET A 25 17.01 -11.31 -7.97
C MET A 25 17.50 -10.55 -9.20
N HIS A 26 16.61 -10.35 -10.17
CA HIS A 26 16.78 -9.23 -11.09
C HIS A 26 16.73 -7.96 -10.24
N LEU A 27 17.74 -7.10 -10.41
CA LEU A 27 17.77 -5.82 -9.74
C LEU A 27 16.51 -5.06 -10.14
N ILE A 28 15.66 -4.73 -9.16
CA ILE A 28 14.53 -3.83 -9.40
C ILE A 28 15.13 -2.53 -9.94
N PRO A 29 14.68 -2.06 -11.11
CA PRO A 29 15.13 -0.77 -11.62
C PRO A 29 14.82 0.31 -10.59
N VAL A 30 15.75 1.24 -10.39
CA VAL A 30 15.53 2.39 -9.51
C VAL A 30 14.32 3.15 -10.04
N GLN A 31 13.26 3.23 -9.22
CA GLN A 31 12.08 4.02 -9.53
C GLN A 31 12.09 5.25 -8.62
N ILE A 32 12.42 6.40 -9.20
CA ILE A 32 12.20 7.69 -8.55
C ILE A 32 10.76 8.09 -8.87
N ALA A 33 10.02 8.49 -7.84
CA ALA A 33 8.65 8.96 -8.01
C ALA A 33 8.61 10.15 -8.99
N ASP A 34 7.63 10.15 -9.90
CA ASP A 34 7.50 11.17 -10.94
C ASP A 34 7.36 12.59 -10.37
N ASN A 35 6.76 12.71 -9.18
CA ASN A 35 6.52 13.94 -8.45
C ASN A 35 7.55 14.23 -7.34
N MET A 36 8.71 13.57 -7.37
CA MET A 36 9.82 13.94 -6.50
C MET A 36 10.27 15.39 -6.83
N PRO A 37 10.40 16.29 -5.83
CA PRO A 37 10.93 17.64 -6.04
C PRO A 37 12.27 17.58 -6.78
N ALA A 38 12.44 18.43 -7.79
CA ALA A 38 13.57 18.39 -8.71
C ALA A 38 14.91 18.44 -7.96
N GLU A 39 14.97 19.25 -6.91
CA GLU A 39 16.13 19.50 -6.07
C GLU A 39 16.53 18.26 -5.26
N LEU A 40 15.60 17.33 -5.03
CA LEU A 40 15.81 16.10 -4.26
C LEU A 40 16.03 14.87 -5.13
N ARG A 41 15.86 14.95 -6.46
CA ARG A 41 15.93 13.78 -7.35
C ARG A 41 17.29 13.10 -7.31
N ASP A 42 18.37 13.87 -7.36
CA ASP A 42 19.73 13.33 -7.35
C ASP A 42 20.07 12.72 -5.99
N THR A 43 19.67 13.37 -4.90
CA THR A 43 19.81 12.81 -3.55
C THR A 43 19.02 11.53 -3.39
N ALA A 44 17.77 11.48 -3.87
CA ALA A 44 16.94 10.28 -3.84
C ALA A 44 17.57 9.16 -4.68
N ALA A 45 18.09 9.48 -5.87
CA ALA A 45 18.80 8.53 -6.72
C ALA A 45 20.01 7.93 -6.00
N ALA A 46 20.86 8.79 -5.41
CA ALA A 46 22.04 8.37 -4.66
C ALA A 46 21.68 7.49 -3.47
N LEU A 47 20.65 7.85 -2.70
CA LEU A 47 20.19 7.07 -1.55
C LEU A 47 19.64 5.71 -1.96
N ILE A 48 18.82 5.63 -3.01
CA ILE A 48 18.21 4.36 -3.45
C ILE A 48 19.25 3.44 -4.11
N THR A 49 20.29 4.00 -4.72
CA THR A 49 21.37 3.24 -5.37
C THR A 49 22.51 2.85 -4.42
N ASP A 50 22.60 3.44 -3.23
CA ASP A 50 23.63 3.08 -2.25
C ASP A 50 23.56 1.59 -1.88
N TYR A 51 24.74 1.03 -1.56
CA TYR A 51 24.90 -0.37 -1.18
C TYR A 51 23.94 -0.77 -0.05
N LYS A 52 23.78 0.06 0.98
CA LYS A 52 22.93 -0.27 2.13
C LYS A 52 21.47 -0.37 1.71
N SER A 53 20.99 0.56 0.90
CA SER A 53 19.61 0.56 0.38
C SER A 53 19.35 -0.65 -0.51
N ARG A 54 20.28 -0.97 -1.41
CA ARG A 54 20.16 -2.13 -2.30
C ARG A 54 20.17 -3.45 -1.52
N LEU A 55 21.03 -3.56 -0.51
CA LEU A 55 21.06 -4.70 0.39
C LEU A 55 19.75 -4.82 1.19
N ALA A 56 19.22 -3.71 1.69
CA ALA A 56 17.95 -3.67 2.42
C ALA A 56 16.79 -4.16 1.56
N VAL A 57 16.62 -3.61 0.35
CA VAL A 57 15.57 -4.04 -0.60
C VAL A 57 15.74 -5.52 -0.95
N THR A 58 16.97 -5.99 -1.14
CA THR A 58 17.24 -7.41 -1.41
C THR A 58 16.77 -8.31 -0.28
N LYS A 59 17.11 -7.97 0.97
CA LYS A 59 16.68 -8.72 2.15
C LYS A 59 15.16 -8.66 2.34
N GLU A 60 14.53 -7.52 2.06
CA GLU A 60 13.09 -7.35 2.13
C GLU A 60 12.38 -8.28 1.13
N LEU A 61 12.79 -8.28 -0.13
CA LEU A 61 12.19 -9.15 -1.15
C LEU A 61 12.40 -10.64 -0.86
N GLN A 62 13.59 -11.02 -0.38
CA GLN A 62 13.86 -12.41 0.02
C GLN A 62 12.96 -12.84 1.19
N SER A 63 12.72 -11.94 2.14
CA SER A 63 11.87 -12.20 3.31
C SER A 63 10.38 -12.08 3.01
N PHE A 64 9.99 -11.54 1.85
CA PHE A 64 8.61 -11.18 1.59
C PHE A 64 7.65 -12.38 1.64
N ARG A 65 8.07 -13.52 1.07
CA ARG A 65 7.30 -14.79 1.15
C ARG A 65 7.23 -15.34 2.57
N LEU A 66 8.35 -15.31 3.28
CA LEU A 66 8.41 -15.77 4.67
C LEU A 66 7.47 -14.96 5.56
N SER A 67 7.51 -13.63 5.44
CA SER A 67 6.63 -12.72 6.17
C SER A 67 5.16 -12.97 5.85
N ALA A 68 4.80 -13.15 4.57
CA ALA A 68 3.44 -13.49 4.18
C ALA A 68 2.99 -14.83 4.81
N HIS A 69 3.86 -15.85 4.82
CA HIS A 69 3.56 -17.13 5.43
C HIS A 69 3.36 -17.03 6.94
N GLN A 70 4.23 -16.30 7.64
CA GLN A 70 4.07 -16.01 9.08
C GLN A 70 2.74 -15.32 9.38
N LEU A 71 2.35 -14.32 8.57
CA LEU A 71 1.07 -13.64 8.72
C LEU A 71 -0.15 -14.51 8.40
N MET A 72 0.01 -15.57 7.59
CA MET A 72 -1.08 -16.55 7.37
C MET A 72 -1.24 -17.52 8.55
N GLN A 73 -0.18 -17.75 9.32
CA GLN A 73 -0.23 -18.58 10.55
C GLN A 73 -0.79 -17.80 11.76
N HIS A 74 -0.98 -16.49 11.63
CA HIS A 74 -1.59 -15.64 12.65
C HIS A 74 -2.88 -15.02 12.10
N GLU A 75 -4.03 -15.51 12.56
CA GLU A 75 -5.31 -15.26 11.90
C GLU A 75 -5.83 -13.82 12.08
N THR A 76 -5.57 -13.20 13.24
CA THR A 76 -6.23 -11.94 13.62
C THR A 76 -5.24 -10.85 13.97
N LEU A 77 -5.48 -9.65 13.43
CA LEU A 77 -4.84 -8.45 13.95
C LEU A 77 -5.41 -8.18 15.36
N PRO A 78 -4.59 -7.67 16.30
CA PRO A 78 -5.14 -7.18 17.56
C PRO A 78 -6.20 -6.11 17.28
N ALA A 79 -7.14 -5.92 18.22
CA ALA A 79 -8.23 -4.95 18.10
C ALA A 79 -7.72 -3.50 18.23
N VAL A 80 -6.89 -3.07 17.28
CA VAL A 80 -6.31 -1.74 17.16
C VAL A 80 -6.97 -0.99 16.02
N PRO A 81 -7.12 0.34 16.12
CA PRO A 81 -7.63 1.15 15.01
C PRO A 81 -6.74 0.97 13.77
N LEU A 82 -7.36 0.67 12.63
CA LEU A 82 -6.67 0.48 11.35
C LEU A 82 -7.24 1.45 10.30
N LEU A 83 -6.36 2.16 9.60
CA LEU A 83 -6.74 2.98 8.46
C LEU A 83 -5.89 2.60 7.25
N VAL A 84 -6.53 2.04 6.22
CA VAL A 84 -5.85 1.62 4.98
C VAL A 84 -5.99 2.73 3.93
N LEU A 85 -4.86 3.33 3.53
CA LEU A 85 -4.81 4.21 2.37
C LEU A 85 -4.52 3.39 1.12
N THR A 86 -5.40 3.47 0.13
CA THR A 86 -5.26 2.75 -1.14
C THR A 86 -5.14 3.73 -2.29
N ARG A 87 -4.18 3.49 -3.19
CA ARG A 87 -4.02 4.29 -4.39
C ARG A 87 -5.26 4.19 -5.28
N GLY A 88 -5.63 5.31 -5.92
CA GLY A 88 -6.75 5.37 -6.86
C GLY A 88 -6.33 5.39 -8.32
N VAL A 89 -5.10 5.85 -8.62
CA VAL A 89 -4.57 5.86 -9.99
C VAL A 89 -4.05 4.48 -10.35
N GLN A 90 -4.52 3.94 -11.48
CA GLN A 90 -4.04 2.70 -12.08
C GLN A 90 -2.55 2.82 -12.46
N LYS A 91 -1.77 1.79 -12.15
CA LYS A 91 -0.33 1.73 -12.41
C LYS A 91 0.08 0.59 -13.33
N TRP A 92 -0.73 -0.46 -13.44
CA TRP A 92 -0.55 -1.45 -14.51
C TRP A 92 -1.16 -0.96 -15.83
N PRO A 93 -0.63 -1.40 -16.98
CA PRO A 93 -1.13 -0.96 -18.29
C PRO A 93 -2.64 -1.17 -18.46
N ASP A 94 -3.31 -0.26 -19.17
CA ASP A 94 -4.73 -0.40 -19.47
C ASP A 94 -4.96 -1.45 -20.55
N ASN A 95 -4.93 -2.71 -20.12
CA ASN A 95 -5.25 -3.87 -20.92
C ASN A 95 -5.85 -4.96 -20.03
N ALA A 96 -6.35 -6.02 -20.63
CA ALA A 96 -7.04 -7.09 -19.90
C ALA A 96 -6.21 -7.67 -18.73
N ARG A 97 -4.89 -7.78 -18.89
CA ARG A 97 -4.02 -8.29 -17.80
C ARG A 97 -3.83 -7.25 -16.70
N GLY A 98 -3.52 -6.01 -17.05
CA GLY A 98 -3.34 -4.94 -16.08
C GLY A 98 -4.61 -4.65 -15.29
N ASN A 99 -5.77 -4.66 -15.95
CA ASN A 99 -7.06 -4.45 -15.29
C ASN A 99 -7.39 -5.58 -14.29
N ARG A 100 -7.00 -6.84 -14.59
CA ARG A 100 -7.09 -7.94 -13.61
C ARG A 100 -6.17 -7.73 -12.40
N MET A 101 -4.95 -7.24 -12.63
CA MET A 101 -4.02 -6.93 -11.54
C MET A 101 -4.51 -5.76 -10.67
N GLU A 102 -5.07 -4.72 -11.28
CA GLU A 102 -5.67 -3.58 -10.58
C GLU A 102 -6.86 -4.01 -9.72
N ASN A 103 -7.79 -4.78 -10.30
CA ASN A 103 -8.94 -5.28 -9.56
C ASN A 103 -8.53 -6.17 -8.38
N LEU A 104 -7.57 -7.08 -8.60
CA LEU A 104 -7.04 -7.92 -7.53
C LEU A 104 -6.38 -7.07 -6.44
N TRP A 105 -5.60 -6.05 -6.82
CA TRP A 105 -4.97 -5.15 -5.86
C TRP A 105 -6.01 -4.41 -5.00
N GLN A 106 -7.03 -3.80 -5.61
CA GLN A 106 -8.10 -3.10 -4.90
C GLN A 106 -8.84 -4.05 -3.95
N GLN A 107 -9.14 -5.26 -4.41
CA GLN A 107 -9.79 -6.28 -3.59
C GLN A 107 -8.93 -6.64 -2.36
N LEU A 108 -7.63 -6.88 -2.54
CA LEU A 108 -6.72 -7.19 -1.44
C LEU A 108 -6.61 -6.06 -0.41
N GLN A 109 -6.71 -4.80 -0.83
CA GLN A 109 -6.72 -3.66 0.10
C GLN A 109 -8.04 -3.59 0.89
N SER A 110 -9.17 -3.88 0.24
CA SER A 110 -10.48 -3.97 0.91
C SER A 110 -10.49 -5.11 1.93
N GLU A 111 -9.99 -6.29 1.57
CA GLU A 111 -9.88 -7.44 2.48
C GLU A 111 -8.94 -7.15 3.65
N LEU A 112 -7.83 -6.43 3.42
CA LEU A 112 -6.95 -5.98 4.49
C LEU A 112 -7.69 -5.07 5.49
N ALA A 113 -8.54 -4.18 5.00
CA ALA A 113 -9.38 -3.33 5.84
C ALA A 113 -10.54 -4.08 6.53
N GLN A 114 -10.76 -5.36 6.23
CA GLN A 114 -11.77 -6.19 6.90
C GLN A 114 -11.17 -7.12 7.96
N ARG A 115 -9.84 -7.10 8.17
CA ARG A 115 -9.15 -7.94 9.16
C ARG A 115 -9.36 -7.53 10.61
N THR A 116 -10.01 -6.40 10.84
CA THR A 116 -10.44 -5.95 12.17
C THR A 116 -11.71 -5.14 12.02
N ASP A 117 -12.63 -5.27 12.98
CA ASP A 117 -13.86 -4.46 13.01
C ASP A 117 -13.57 -2.97 13.18
N ASN A 118 -12.38 -2.66 13.70
CA ASN A 118 -11.89 -1.32 13.98
C ASN A 118 -11.15 -0.65 12.81
N ALA A 119 -11.53 -1.00 11.57
CA ALA A 119 -10.84 -0.55 10.37
C ALA A 119 -11.68 0.34 9.45
N ALA A 120 -11.02 1.29 8.79
CA ALA A 120 -11.55 2.06 7.67
C ALA A 120 -10.58 2.05 6.48
N GLN A 121 -11.10 2.30 5.28
CA GLN A 121 -10.30 2.42 4.06
C GLN A 121 -10.60 3.75 3.37
N ILE A 122 -9.56 4.42 2.85
CA ILE A 122 -9.69 5.62 2.02
C ILE A 122 -9.00 5.38 0.69
N ILE A 123 -9.72 5.64 -0.41
CA ILE A 123 -9.16 5.60 -1.76
C ILE A 123 -8.61 6.98 -2.12
N ALA A 124 -7.29 7.08 -2.25
CA ALA A 124 -6.58 8.27 -2.71
C ALA A 124 -6.71 8.41 -4.23
N ARG A 125 -7.86 8.91 -4.69
CA ARG A 125 -8.27 8.93 -6.12
C ARG A 125 -7.26 9.56 -7.08
N ARG A 126 -6.41 10.49 -6.61
CA ARG A 126 -5.41 11.19 -7.42
C ARG A 126 -3.99 10.68 -7.20
N SER A 127 -3.81 9.62 -6.41
CA SER A 127 -2.49 9.10 -6.05
C SER A 127 -2.19 7.77 -6.72
N GLY A 128 -0.92 7.63 -7.13
CA GLY A 128 -0.26 6.40 -7.52
C GLY A 128 0.37 5.66 -6.33
N HIS A 129 1.54 5.06 -6.55
CA HIS A 129 2.23 4.26 -5.52
C HIS A 129 2.70 5.12 -4.33
N HIS A 130 3.16 6.34 -4.58
CA HIS A 130 3.70 7.25 -3.57
C HIS A 130 2.65 8.25 -3.07
N ILE A 131 1.59 7.75 -2.40
CA ILE A 131 0.47 8.56 -1.90
C ILE A 131 0.93 9.76 -1.06
N HIS A 132 2.01 9.61 -0.29
CA HIS A 132 2.57 10.68 0.55
C HIS A 132 3.20 11.83 -0.25
N LEU A 133 3.64 11.59 -1.48
CA LEU A 133 4.09 12.65 -2.38
C LEU A 133 2.91 13.22 -3.19
N ASP A 134 1.96 12.38 -3.60
CA ASP A 134 0.83 12.77 -4.45
C ASP A 134 -0.25 13.57 -3.68
N GLN A 135 -0.52 13.19 -2.43
CA GLN A 135 -1.55 13.77 -1.57
C GLN A 135 -1.06 13.82 -0.10
N PRO A 136 -0.03 14.61 0.24
CA PRO A 136 0.56 14.66 1.59
C PRO A 136 -0.45 15.07 2.69
N GLU A 137 -1.43 15.92 2.37
CA GLU A 137 -2.46 16.36 3.32
C GLU A 137 -3.40 15.20 3.70
N LEU A 138 -3.72 14.33 2.74
CA LEU A 138 -4.52 13.13 2.99
C LEU A 138 -3.79 12.19 3.94
N VAL A 139 -2.48 12.00 3.75
CA VAL A 139 -1.66 11.14 4.63
C VAL A 139 -1.59 11.74 6.04
N SER A 140 -1.33 13.04 6.15
CA SER A 140 -1.28 13.73 7.45
C SER A 140 -2.62 13.63 8.20
N GLU A 141 -3.74 13.78 7.51
CA GLU A 141 -5.06 13.63 8.11
C GLU A 141 -5.35 12.18 8.50
N ALA A 142 -5.00 11.21 7.65
CA ALA A 142 -5.15 9.80 7.96
C ALA A 142 -4.42 9.41 9.25
N ILE A 143 -3.20 9.93 9.44
CA ILE A 143 -2.42 9.76 10.68
C ILE A 143 -3.16 10.37 11.88
N ARG A 144 -3.70 11.60 11.75
CA ARG A 144 -4.48 12.24 12.83
C ARG A 144 -5.73 11.43 13.19
N LEU A 145 -6.45 10.91 12.20
CA LEU A 145 -7.66 10.10 12.40
C LEU A 145 -7.35 8.81 13.16
N VAL A 146 -6.35 8.04 12.73
CA VAL A 146 -6.01 6.78 13.40
C VAL A 146 -5.43 7.01 14.80
N ALA A 147 -4.61 8.05 15.00
CA ALA A 147 -4.07 8.41 16.31
C ALA A 147 -5.16 8.86 17.29
N THR A 148 -6.16 9.59 16.80
CA THR A 148 -7.32 9.99 17.61
C THR A 148 -8.17 8.78 18.00
N ALA A 149 -8.45 7.89 17.04
CA ALA A 149 -9.14 6.64 17.28
C ALA A 149 -8.41 5.76 18.31
N ALA A 150 -7.07 5.71 18.26
CA ALA A 150 -6.26 4.98 19.24
C ALA A 150 -6.37 5.55 20.65
N ARG A 151 -6.32 6.88 20.79
CA ARG A 151 -6.51 7.54 22.10
C ARG A 151 -7.92 7.34 22.67
N GLN A 152 -8.92 7.25 21.80
CA GLN A 152 -10.32 7.09 22.17
C GLN A 152 -10.76 5.62 22.27
N GLN A 153 -9.89 4.67 21.90
CA GLN A 153 -10.22 3.24 21.78
C GLN A 153 -11.44 3.01 20.87
N SER A 154 -11.50 3.75 19.76
CA SER A 154 -12.64 3.79 18.84
C SER A 154 -12.21 3.46 17.40
N LYS A 155 -13.19 3.47 16.49
CA LYS A 155 -12.97 3.26 15.05
C LYS A 155 -12.51 4.53 14.36
N PRO A 156 -11.47 4.48 13.50
CA PRO A 156 -11.13 5.63 12.67
C PRO A 156 -12.34 6.03 11.84
N ALA A 157 -12.72 7.30 11.93
CA ALA A 157 -13.84 7.81 11.16
C ALA A 157 -13.58 7.62 9.65
N SER A 158 -14.49 6.94 8.96
CA SER A 158 -14.51 6.91 7.50
C SER A 158 -15.09 8.24 7.00
N ARG A 159 -14.23 9.10 6.43
CA ARG A 159 -14.67 10.33 5.76
C ARG A 159 -14.37 10.25 4.27
N VAL A 160 -15.32 10.66 3.43
CA VAL A 160 -15.10 10.81 2.00
C VAL A 160 -14.21 12.04 1.80
N TRP A 161 -12.93 11.82 1.50
CA TRP A 161 -12.03 12.88 1.05
C TRP A 161 -12.40 13.28 -0.38
N LEU A 162 -13.23 14.32 -0.52
CA LEU A 162 -13.42 15.01 -1.79
C LEU A 162 -12.17 15.87 -2.05
N ALA A 163 -11.75 15.93 -3.31
CA ALA A 163 -10.49 16.49 -3.80
C ALA A 163 -10.22 17.98 -3.45
N GLN A 164 -11.15 18.63 -2.73
CA GLN A 164 -11.15 20.04 -2.34
C GLN A 164 -11.12 20.27 -0.81
N GLY A 165 -10.97 19.22 0.01
CA GLY A 165 -10.95 19.31 1.46
C GLY A 165 -12.15 18.67 2.16
N LEU A 166 -12.09 18.63 3.50
CA LEU A 166 -13.01 17.92 4.38
C LEU A 166 -14.48 18.28 4.12
N HIS A 167 -15.26 17.30 3.66
CA HIS A 167 -16.72 17.35 3.77
C HIS A 167 -17.16 16.19 4.66
N SER A 168 -17.85 16.52 5.74
CA SER A 168 -18.49 15.53 6.60
C SER A 168 -19.58 14.86 5.78
N ALA A 169 -19.45 13.57 5.48
CA ALA A 169 -20.59 12.78 5.08
C ALA A 169 -21.48 12.65 6.33
N ALA A 170 -22.59 13.40 6.35
CA ALA A 170 -23.64 13.17 7.32
C ALA A 170 -24.16 11.75 7.11
N THR A 171 -24.01 10.92 8.14
CA THR A 171 -24.66 9.62 8.27
C THR A 171 -26.17 9.84 8.12
N ARG A 172 -26.80 9.12 7.19
CA ARG A 172 -28.21 8.74 7.30
C ARG A 172 -28.26 7.29 7.76
#